data_AF-F1Z9B4-F1
#
_entry.id   AF-F1Z9B4-F1
#
_cell.length_a   1.000
_cell.length_b   1.000
_cell.length_c   1.000
_cell.angle_alpha   90.00
_cell.angle_beta   90.00
_cell.angle_gamma   90.00
#
_symmetry.space_group_name_H-M   'P 1'
#
loop_
_entity.id
_entity.type
_entity.pdbx_description
1 polymer ?
#
loop_
_entity_poly.entity_id
_entity_poly.type
_entity_poly.pdbx_seq_one_letter_code
_entity_poly.pdbx_strand_id
1 'polypeptide(L)'
;MTRTFADVLAFVLAREGGFVNDPRDPGGMTNLGVTARQWQAWTGHGVNEAVMRALTPAAVGNFYRSGYWHAIAGEQLPIALALAVFDFAVNAGPARAVFELQELVGAHADGKAGPATLRAVQAYAAGIGLVRLIDRYCDARADFYRTLERFPIYGKGWLARVELVRREAMTWLG
;
A
#
# COMPACT_ATOMS: atom_id res chain seq x y z
N MET A 1 -22.75 -0.64 3.66
CA MET A 1 -22.25 -0.04 2.40
C MET A 1 -20.98 -0.78 2.01
N THR A 2 -20.85 -1.21 0.76
CA THR A 2 -19.65 -1.91 0.28
C THR A 2 -18.49 -0.91 0.14
N ARG A 3 -17.37 -1.19 0.80
CA ARG A 3 -16.13 -0.38 0.68
C ARG A 3 -15.51 -0.54 -0.70
N THR A 4 -14.78 0.47 -1.15
CA THR A 4 -14.22 0.59 -2.50
C THR A 4 -12.75 1.01 -2.46
N PHE A 5 -12.07 1.00 -3.62
CA PHE A 5 -10.75 1.62 -3.77
C PHE A 5 -10.71 3.08 -3.28
N ALA A 6 -11.77 3.86 -3.47
CA ALA A 6 -11.79 5.25 -3.03
C ALA A 6 -11.69 5.36 -1.50
N ASP A 7 -12.32 4.44 -0.77
CA ASP A 7 -12.23 4.37 0.70
C ASP A 7 -10.81 3.98 1.15
N VAL A 8 -10.19 3.01 0.46
CA VAL A 8 -8.80 2.60 0.71
C VAL A 8 -7.84 3.75 0.46
N LEU A 9 -7.98 4.43 -0.68
CA LEU A 9 -7.13 5.55 -1.05
C LEU A 9 -7.29 6.72 -0.09
N ALA A 10 -8.53 7.09 0.26
CA ALA A 10 -8.79 8.16 1.22
C ALA A 10 -8.17 7.85 2.58
N PHE A 11 -8.26 6.59 3.02
CA PHE A 11 -7.58 6.14 4.23
C PHE A 11 -6.06 6.34 4.09
N VAL A 12 -5.41 5.78 3.07
CA VAL A 12 -3.95 5.86 2.94
C VAL A 12 -3.48 7.32 2.79
N LEU A 13 -4.13 8.11 1.94
CA LEU A 13 -3.76 9.52 1.71
C LEU A 13 -3.92 10.39 2.96
N ALA A 14 -4.84 10.10 3.86
CA ALA A 14 -4.96 10.85 5.12
C ALA A 14 -3.73 10.66 6.04
N ARG A 15 -2.88 9.66 5.78
CA ARG A 15 -1.60 9.43 6.47
C ARG A 15 -0.42 9.97 5.68
N GLU A 16 -0.58 10.11 4.37
CA GLU A 16 0.38 10.80 3.53
C GLU A 16 0.27 12.30 3.84
N GLY A 17 1.41 12.93 4.16
CA GLY A 17 1.43 14.34 4.55
C GLY A 17 1.01 15.27 3.41
N GLY A 18 1.03 16.57 3.71
CA GLY A 18 0.89 17.60 2.69
C GLY A 18 2.14 17.75 1.83
N PHE A 19 2.18 18.82 1.03
CA PHE A 19 3.34 19.15 0.22
C PHE A 19 4.62 19.29 1.07
N VAL A 20 5.67 18.58 0.69
CA VAL A 20 7.02 18.67 1.24
C VAL A 20 8.00 18.94 0.10
N ASN A 21 8.91 19.88 0.31
CA ASN A 21 10.04 20.15 -0.59
C ASN A 21 11.32 20.15 0.24
N ASP A 22 11.96 18.99 0.38
CA ASP A 22 13.25 18.87 1.06
C ASP A 22 14.37 18.99 0.01
N PRO A 23 15.25 20.01 0.08
CA PRO A 23 16.36 20.19 -0.85
C PRO A 23 17.35 19.01 -0.87
N ARG A 24 17.30 18.13 0.14
CA ARG A 24 18.18 16.96 0.27
C ARG A 24 17.54 15.68 -0.29
N ASP A 25 16.26 15.72 -0.67
CA ASP A 25 15.55 14.57 -1.22
C ASP A 25 15.79 14.46 -2.74
N PRO A 26 16.44 13.38 -3.22
CA PRO A 26 16.64 13.17 -4.66
C PRO A 26 15.32 12.94 -5.43
N GLY A 27 14.22 12.60 -4.75
CA GLY A 27 12.87 12.53 -5.31
C GLY A 27 12.20 13.89 -5.51
N GLY A 28 12.75 14.94 -4.89
CA GLY A 28 12.28 16.32 -4.96
C GLY A 28 10.96 16.54 -4.20
N MET A 29 10.12 17.42 -4.75
CA MET A 29 8.84 17.78 -4.16
C MET A 29 7.91 16.56 -4.07
N THR A 30 7.26 16.38 -2.93
CA THR A 30 6.28 15.33 -2.69
C THR A 30 4.96 15.94 -2.24
N ASN A 31 3.83 15.49 -2.79
CA ASN A 31 2.51 15.87 -2.30
C ASN A 31 1.55 14.67 -2.43
N LEU A 32 0.69 14.46 -1.43
CA LEU A 32 -0.24 13.33 -1.38
C LEU A 32 0.47 11.97 -1.60
N GLY A 33 1.68 11.82 -1.07
CA GLY A 33 2.51 10.60 -1.20
C GLY A 33 3.11 10.37 -2.59
N VAL A 34 2.97 11.33 -3.52
CA VAL A 34 3.52 11.25 -4.88
C VAL A 34 4.70 12.21 -5.03
N THR A 35 5.87 11.68 -5.43
CA THR A 35 7.05 12.50 -5.75
C THR A 35 6.92 13.16 -7.12
N ALA A 36 7.57 14.30 -7.33
CA ALA A 36 7.62 14.98 -8.63
C ALA A 36 8.16 14.07 -9.73
N ARG A 37 9.16 13.24 -9.41
CA ARG A 37 9.70 12.22 -10.32
C ARG A 37 8.67 11.19 -10.73
N GLN A 38 7.90 10.65 -9.78
CA GLN A 38 6.83 9.70 -10.09
C GLN A 38 5.72 10.35 -10.92
N TRP A 39 5.32 11.57 -10.57
CA TRP A 39 4.28 12.30 -11.28
C TRP A 39 4.69 12.63 -12.72
N GLN A 40 5.93 13.07 -12.92
CA GLN A 40 6.49 13.31 -14.25
C GLN A 40 6.56 12.02 -15.07
N ALA A 41 7.04 10.93 -14.49
CA ALA A 41 7.10 9.63 -15.18
C ALA A 41 5.71 9.12 -15.57
N TRP A 42 4.70 9.36 -14.73
CA TRP A 42 3.32 8.95 -14.97
C TRP A 42 2.63 9.79 -16.05
N THR A 43 2.80 11.11 -16.01
CA THR A 43 2.11 12.04 -16.92
C THR A 43 2.85 12.27 -18.24
N GLY A 44 4.17 12.04 -18.26
CA GLY A 44 5.03 12.39 -19.40
C GLY A 44 5.25 13.91 -19.56
N HIS A 45 4.77 14.73 -18.63
CA HIS A 45 4.86 16.19 -18.70
C HIS A 45 5.87 16.73 -17.68
N GLY A 46 6.49 17.86 -18.01
CA GLY A 46 7.38 18.56 -17.07
C GLY A 46 6.64 18.97 -15.80
N VAL A 47 7.25 18.72 -14.65
CA VAL A 47 6.66 19.00 -13.33
C VAL A 47 7.41 20.14 -12.66
N ASN A 48 6.68 21.12 -12.13
CA ASN A 48 7.20 22.18 -11.29
C ASN A 48 6.43 22.25 -9.95
N GLU A 49 6.81 23.18 -9.08
CA GLU A 49 6.20 23.32 -7.75
C GLU A 49 4.71 23.64 -7.81
N ALA A 50 4.27 24.51 -8.73
CA ALA A 50 2.87 24.85 -8.88
C ALA A 50 2.03 23.61 -9.24
N VAL A 51 2.53 22.77 -10.15
CA VAL A 51 1.89 21.50 -10.51
C VAL A 51 1.80 20.56 -9.30
N MET A 52 2.89 20.40 -8.55
CA MET A 52 2.90 19.49 -7.39
C MET A 52 1.98 19.98 -6.27
N ARG A 53 1.92 21.28 -6.00
CA ARG A 53 1.01 21.86 -5.01
C ARG A 53 -0.46 21.77 -5.42
N ALA A 54 -0.74 21.76 -6.72
CA ALA A 54 -2.10 21.66 -7.27
C ALA A 54 -2.63 20.22 -7.31
N LEU A 55 -1.84 19.20 -6.93
CA LEU A 55 -2.32 17.83 -6.88
C LEU A 55 -3.50 17.68 -5.92
N THR A 56 -4.53 16.99 -6.40
CA THR A 56 -5.73 16.66 -5.63
C THR A 56 -5.83 15.15 -5.41
N PRO A 57 -6.54 14.69 -4.38
CA PRO A 57 -6.81 13.25 -4.19
C PRO A 57 -7.40 12.58 -5.42
N ALA A 58 -8.27 13.29 -6.15
CA ALA A 58 -8.85 12.80 -7.40
C ALA A 58 -7.79 12.64 -8.51
N ALA A 59 -6.87 13.60 -8.65
CA ALA A 59 -5.80 13.54 -9.65
C ALA A 59 -4.83 12.38 -9.39
N VAL A 60 -4.39 12.21 -8.13
CA VAL A 60 -3.47 11.12 -7.76
C VAL A 60 -4.16 9.76 -7.70
N GLY A 61 -5.49 9.72 -7.62
CA GLY A 61 -6.25 8.47 -7.56
C GLY A 61 -6.04 7.57 -8.77
N ASN A 62 -5.92 8.14 -9.98
CA ASN A 62 -5.62 7.35 -11.19
C ASN A 62 -4.19 6.80 -11.18
N PHE A 63 -3.23 7.60 -10.68
CA PHE A 63 -1.85 7.17 -10.49
C PHE A 63 -1.77 5.98 -9.53
N TYR A 64 -2.41 6.08 -8.36
CA TYR A 64 -2.45 5.02 -7.37
C TYR A 64 -3.21 3.79 -7.88
N ARG A 65 -4.33 3.99 -8.57
CA ARG A 65 -5.11 2.88 -9.13
C ARG A 65 -4.28 2.06 -10.11
N SER A 66 -3.60 2.72 -11.04
CA SER A 66 -2.82 2.03 -12.06
C SER A 66 -1.51 1.44 -11.52
N GLY A 67 -0.72 2.24 -10.79
CA GLY A 67 0.62 1.85 -10.37
C GLY A 67 0.67 0.94 -9.14
N TYR A 68 -0.39 0.93 -8.32
CA TYR A 68 -0.38 0.23 -7.02
C TYR A 68 -1.58 -0.70 -6.89
N TRP A 69 -2.81 -0.20 -7.03
CA TRP A 69 -4.01 -1.00 -6.81
C TRP A 69 -4.13 -2.17 -7.78
N HIS A 70 -3.90 -1.95 -9.07
CA HIS A 70 -3.90 -3.02 -10.06
C HIS A 70 -2.71 -3.98 -9.87
N ALA A 71 -1.54 -3.46 -9.49
CA ALA A 71 -0.34 -4.27 -9.28
C ALA A 71 -0.50 -5.31 -8.15
N ILE A 72 -1.34 -5.00 -7.15
CA ILE A 72 -1.67 -5.93 -6.05
C ILE A 72 -2.95 -6.74 -6.32
N ALA A 73 -3.56 -6.65 -7.50
CA ALA A 73 -4.86 -7.23 -7.81
C ALA A 73 -5.96 -6.80 -6.80
N GLY A 74 -5.97 -5.52 -6.42
CA GLY A 74 -6.79 -5.00 -5.32
C GLY A 74 -8.30 -5.17 -5.54
N GLU A 75 -8.77 -5.15 -6.78
CA GLU A 75 -10.18 -5.42 -7.13
C GLU A 75 -10.61 -6.87 -6.85
N GLN A 76 -9.66 -7.81 -6.77
CA GLN A 76 -9.92 -9.24 -6.57
C GLN A 76 -9.65 -9.72 -5.13
N LEU A 77 -8.96 -8.91 -4.33
CA LEU A 77 -8.72 -9.21 -2.92
C LEU A 77 -9.95 -8.84 -2.07
N PRO A 78 -10.21 -9.56 -0.96
CA PRO A 78 -11.15 -9.08 0.04
C PRO A 78 -10.77 -7.66 0.48
N ILE A 79 -11.71 -6.72 0.46
CA ILE A 79 -11.41 -5.29 0.57
C ILE A 79 -10.64 -4.90 1.85
N ALA A 80 -10.92 -5.58 2.97
CA ALA A 80 -10.19 -5.40 4.22
C ALA A 80 -8.71 -5.85 4.13
N LEU A 81 -8.44 -6.95 3.42
CA LEU A 81 -7.06 -7.38 3.13
C LEU A 81 -6.41 -6.43 2.11
N ALA A 82 -7.15 -6.02 1.08
CA ALA A 82 -6.67 -5.10 0.06
C ALA A 82 -6.21 -3.76 0.67
N LEU A 83 -6.89 -3.25 1.70
CA LEU A 83 -6.44 -2.10 2.48
C LEU A 83 -5.02 -2.30 3.04
N ALA A 84 -4.79 -3.43 3.72
CA ALA A 84 -3.50 -3.73 4.34
C ALA A 84 -2.38 -3.91 3.30
N VAL A 85 -2.67 -4.63 2.21
CA VAL A 85 -1.72 -4.87 1.11
C VAL A 85 -1.42 -3.56 0.36
N PHE A 86 -2.42 -2.72 0.12
CA PHE A 86 -2.25 -1.45 -0.57
C PHE A 86 -1.45 -0.44 0.24
N ASP A 87 -1.74 -0.27 1.54
CA ASP A 87 -0.96 0.61 2.41
C ASP A 87 0.52 0.18 2.46
N PHE A 88 0.77 -1.12 2.49
CA PHE A 88 2.14 -1.64 2.42
C PHE A 88 2.77 -1.40 1.04
N ALA A 89 2.01 -1.57 -0.04
CA ALA A 89 2.48 -1.30 -1.39
C ALA A 89 2.86 0.17 -1.59
N VAL A 90 2.13 1.11 -0.99
CA VAL A 90 2.47 2.54 -1.02
C VAL A 90 3.75 2.82 -0.25
N ASN A 91 3.96 2.18 0.91
CA ASN A 91 5.14 2.43 1.75
C ASN A 91 6.42 1.70 1.28
N ALA A 92 6.31 0.49 0.73
CA ALA A 92 7.45 -0.38 0.43
C ALA A 92 7.49 -0.90 -1.03
N GLY A 93 6.54 -0.49 -1.85
CA GLY A 93 6.42 -0.91 -3.24
C GLY A 93 5.46 -2.11 -3.43
N PRO A 94 4.70 -2.16 -4.54
CA PRO A 94 3.74 -3.24 -4.80
C PRO A 94 4.35 -4.64 -4.80
N ALA A 95 5.51 -4.81 -5.44
CA ALA A 95 6.16 -6.11 -5.54
C ALA A 95 6.52 -6.70 -4.17
N ARG A 96 7.00 -5.87 -3.24
CA ARG A 96 7.29 -6.30 -1.86
C ARG A 96 6.01 -6.68 -1.13
N ALA A 97 4.98 -5.85 -1.19
CA ALA A 97 3.72 -6.12 -0.50
C ALA A 97 3.06 -7.43 -0.97
N VAL A 98 3.13 -7.71 -2.27
CA VAL A 98 2.64 -8.97 -2.86
C VAL A 98 3.54 -10.15 -2.50
N PHE A 99 4.86 -9.97 -2.50
CA PHE A 99 5.81 -11.03 -2.14
C PHE A 99 5.54 -11.54 -0.71
N GLU A 100 5.38 -10.64 0.27
CA GLU A 100 5.05 -11.04 1.65
C GLU A 100 3.69 -11.75 1.74
N LEU A 101 2.71 -11.36 0.91
CA LEU A 101 1.42 -12.04 0.84
C LEU A 101 1.58 -13.46 0.29
N GLN A 102 2.37 -13.63 -0.77
CA GLN A 102 2.63 -14.92 -1.40
C GLN A 102 3.33 -15.89 -0.46
N GLU A 103 4.38 -15.44 0.23
CA GLU A 103 5.08 -16.22 1.26
C GLU A 103 4.10 -16.69 2.34
N LEU A 104 3.25 -15.79 2.84
CA LEU A 104 2.27 -16.10 3.88
C LEU A 104 1.26 -17.18 3.45
N VAL A 105 0.76 -17.09 2.22
CA VAL A 105 -0.28 -18.01 1.71
C VAL A 105 0.28 -19.26 1.02
N GLY A 106 1.61 -19.41 0.97
CA GLY A 106 2.28 -20.53 0.32
C GLY A 106 2.20 -20.53 -1.21
N ALA A 107 2.05 -19.36 -1.82
CA ALA A 107 2.16 -19.20 -3.28
C ALA A 107 3.63 -19.02 -3.70
N HIS A 108 3.92 -19.21 -4.99
CA HIS A 108 5.23 -18.84 -5.53
C HIS A 108 5.47 -17.33 -5.36
N ALA A 109 6.47 -16.95 -4.57
CA ALA A 109 6.74 -15.57 -4.22
C ALA A 109 7.58 -14.84 -5.29
N ASP A 110 6.90 -14.23 -6.26
CA ASP A 110 7.50 -13.45 -7.37
C ASP A 110 7.12 -11.96 -7.35
N GLY A 111 6.34 -11.53 -6.36
CA GLY A 111 5.85 -10.16 -6.22
C GLY A 111 4.78 -9.77 -7.23
N LYS A 112 4.18 -10.72 -7.98
CA LYS A 112 3.14 -10.46 -8.98
C LYS A 112 1.82 -11.11 -8.57
N ALA A 113 0.79 -10.29 -8.39
CA ALA A 113 -0.53 -10.75 -7.95
C ALA A 113 -1.34 -11.39 -9.10
N GLY A 114 -0.91 -12.55 -9.57
CA GLY A 114 -1.59 -13.32 -10.61
C GLY A 114 -2.67 -14.28 -10.08
N PRO A 115 -3.36 -15.02 -10.99
CA PRO A 115 -4.42 -15.95 -10.61
C PRO A 115 -4.02 -17.03 -9.59
N ALA A 116 -2.75 -17.48 -9.61
CA ALA A 116 -2.25 -18.45 -8.63
C ALA A 116 -2.21 -17.85 -7.21
N THR A 117 -1.72 -16.61 -7.08
CA THR A 117 -1.72 -15.85 -5.82
C THR A 117 -3.14 -15.69 -5.29
N LEU A 118 -4.10 -15.28 -6.14
CA LEU A 118 -5.49 -15.08 -5.74
C LEU A 118 -6.15 -16.39 -5.25
N ARG A 119 -5.90 -17.51 -5.94
CA ARG A 119 -6.39 -18.83 -5.49
C ARG A 119 -5.79 -19.23 -4.15
N ALA A 120 -4.50 -18.99 -3.93
CA ALA A 120 -3.84 -19.29 -2.67
C ALA A 120 -4.40 -18.43 -1.52
N VAL A 121 -4.63 -17.14 -1.76
CA VAL A 121 -5.30 -16.23 -0.81
C VAL A 121 -6.69 -16.75 -0.44
N GLN A 122 -7.49 -17.13 -1.44
CA GLN A 122 -8.84 -17.68 -1.20
C GLN A 122 -8.80 -18.97 -0.40
N ALA A 123 -7.94 -19.92 -0.76
CA ALA A 123 -7.79 -21.20 -0.06
C ALA A 123 -7.30 -21.00 1.39
N TYR A 124 -6.33 -20.10 1.60
CA TYR A 124 -5.81 -19.77 2.92
C TYR A 124 -6.89 -19.11 3.78
N ALA A 125 -7.61 -18.14 3.23
CA ALA A 125 -8.73 -17.49 3.91
C ALA A 125 -9.88 -18.47 4.21
N ALA A 126 -10.14 -19.46 3.36
CA ALA A 126 -11.14 -20.49 3.63
C ALA A 126 -10.72 -21.41 4.80
N GLY A 127 -9.41 -21.70 4.93
CA GLY A 127 -8.88 -22.54 6.00
C GLY A 127 -8.81 -21.83 7.36
N ILE A 128 -8.42 -20.55 7.39
CA ILE A 128 -8.19 -19.83 8.65
C ILE A 128 -9.14 -18.64 8.89
N GLY A 129 -9.99 -18.28 7.96
CA GLY A 129 -10.83 -17.09 8.05
C GLY A 129 -10.08 -15.78 7.77
N LEU A 130 -10.81 -14.79 7.25
CA LEU A 130 -10.23 -13.53 6.78
C LEU A 130 -9.59 -12.70 7.90
N VAL A 131 -10.15 -12.70 9.11
CA VAL A 131 -9.58 -12.03 10.31
C VAL A 131 -8.14 -12.49 10.54
N ARG A 132 -7.92 -13.81 10.66
CA ARG A 132 -6.59 -14.36 10.94
C ARG A 132 -5.61 -14.16 9.78
N LEU A 133 -6.10 -14.15 8.54
CA LEU A 133 -5.27 -13.81 7.39
C LEU A 133 -4.76 -12.37 7.46
N ILE A 134 -5.64 -11.40 7.76
CA ILE A 134 -5.26 -9.99 7.90
C ILE A 134 -4.27 -9.80 9.06
N ASP A 135 -4.52 -10.44 10.20
CA ASP A 135 -3.61 -10.40 11.34
C ASP A 135 -2.21 -10.92 10.98
N ARG A 136 -2.14 -12.12 10.38
CA ARG A 136 -0.87 -12.72 9.96
C ARG A 136 -0.15 -11.89 8.90
N TYR A 137 -0.89 -11.25 7.98
CA TYR A 137 -0.29 -10.37 6.99
C TYR A 137 0.30 -9.11 7.64
N CYS A 138 -0.39 -8.53 8.63
CA CYS A 138 0.14 -7.40 9.38
C CYS A 138 1.37 -7.79 10.22
N ASP A 139 1.39 -9.00 10.79
CA ASP A 139 2.57 -9.54 11.48
C ASP A 139 3.76 -9.72 10.52
N ALA A 140 3.54 -10.36 9.36
CA ALA A 140 4.57 -10.53 8.34
C ALA A 140 5.15 -9.18 7.87
N ARG A 141 4.30 -8.18 7.65
CA ARG A 141 4.74 -6.81 7.33
C ARG A 141 5.56 -6.19 8.46
N ALA A 142 5.16 -6.36 9.72
CA ALA A 142 5.91 -5.86 10.86
C ALA A 142 7.29 -6.53 10.97
N ASP A 143 7.36 -7.84 10.74
CA ASP A 143 8.62 -8.59 10.72
C ASP A 143 9.53 -8.13 9.59
N PHE A 144 8.99 -7.93 8.38
CA PHE A 144 9.74 -7.32 7.28
C PHE A 144 10.35 -5.97 7.69
N TYR A 145 9.58 -5.07 8.31
CA TYR A 145 10.11 -3.79 8.75
C TYR A 145 11.25 -3.93 9.77
N ARG A 146 11.18 -4.90 10.68
CA ARG A 146 12.24 -5.18 11.66
C ARG A 146 13.56 -5.61 11.00
N THR A 147 13.53 -6.12 9.77
CA THR A 147 14.74 -6.48 9.01
C THR A 147 15.43 -5.29 8.35
N LEU A 148 14.77 -4.13 8.23
CA LEU A 148 15.32 -2.99 7.51
C LEU A 148 16.41 -2.28 8.32
N GLU A 149 17.50 -1.91 7.66
CA GLU A 149 18.65 -1.19 8.26
C GLU A 149 18.22 0.08 9.01
N ARG A 150 17.21 0.79 8.50
CA ARG A 150 16.72 2.04 9.11
C ARG A 150 15.67 1.81 10.21
N PHE A 151 15.39 0.57 10.61
CA PHE A 151 14.45 0.24 11.68
C PHE A 151 14.77 0.91 13.03
N PRO A 152 16.04 1.02 13.48
CA PRO A 152 16.34 1.73 14.73
C PRO A 152 15.91 3.20 14.74
N ILE A 153 15.76 3.83 13.56
CA ILE A 153 15.38 5.24 13.42
C ILE A 153 13.86 5.37 13.25
N TYR A 154 13.26 4.59 12.33
CA TYR A 154 11.86 4.78 11.92
C TYR A 154 10.90 3.66 12.36
N GLY A 155 11.44 2.57 12.92
CA GLY A 155 10.71 1.33 13.19
C GLY A 155 9.48 1.51 14.06
N LYS A 156 9.56 2.38 15.09
CA LYS A 156 8.40 2.71 15.93
C LYS A 156 7.23 3.29 15.12
N GLY A 157 7.52 4.18 14.19
CA GLY A 157 6.52 4.78 13.30
C GLY A 157 5.94 3.76 12.32
N TRP A 158 6.78 2.89 11.75
CA TRP A 158 6.33 1.82 10.85
C TRP A 158 5.41 0.83 11.57
N LEU A 159 5.77 0.35 12.76
CA LEU A 159 4.95 -0.58 13.52
C LEU A 159 3.62 0.05 13.97
N ALA A 160 3.63 1.34 14.34
CA ALA A 160 2.40 2.07 14.65
C ALA A 160 1.47 2.18 13.43
N ARG A 161 2.02 2.41 12.23
CA ARG A 161 1.23 2.41 10.97
C ARG A 161 0.63 1.04 10.69
N VAL A 162 1.38 -0.05 10.87
CA VAL A 162 0.88 -1.42 10.72
C VAL A 162 -0.31 -1.68 11.63
N GLU A 163 -0.19 -1.33 12.91
CA GLU A 163 -1.25 -1.55 13.89
C GLU A 163 -2.50 -0.70 13.60
N LEU A 164 -2.31 0.55 13.15
CA LEU A 164 -3.40 1.41 12.75
C LEU A 164 -4.17 0.84 11.54
N VAL A 165 -3.45 0.32 10.55
CA VAL A 165 -4.04 -0.33 9.36
C VAL A 165 -4.75 -1.63 9.74
N ARG A 166 -4.14 -2.44 10.62
CA ARG A 166 -4.75 -3.67 11.15
C ARG A 166 -6.12 -3.36 11.77
N ARG A 167 -6.18 -2.38 12.67
CA ARG A 167 -7.44 -1.98 13.34
C ARG A 167 -8.50 -1.52 12.35
N GLU A 168 -8.14 -0.67 11.39
CA GLU A 168 -9.10 -0.22 10.37
C GLU A 168 -9.62 -1.41 9.56
N ALA A 169 -8.74 -2.29 9.07
CA ALA A 169 -9.13 -3.43 8.27
C ALA A 169 -10.15 -4.32 9.01
N MET A 170 -9.99 -4.49 10.32
CA MET A 170 -10.97 -5.23 11.14
C MET A 170 -12.35 -4.56 11.17
N THR A 171 -12.42 -3.22 11.11
CA THR A 171 -13.72 -2.51 11.06
C THR A 171 -14.47 -2.70 9.74
N TRP A 172 -13.82 -3.25 8.71
CA TRP A 172 -14.41 -3.50 7.39
C TRP A 172 -14.90 -4.94 7.22
N LEU A 173 -14.82 -5.77 8.27
CA LEU A 173 -15.22 -7.18 8.26
C LEU A 173 -16.71 -7.43 8.62
N GLY A 174 -17.59 -6.47 8.36
CA GLY A 174 -19.03 -6.53 8.70
C GLY A 174 -19.93 -6.24 7.51
#